data_AF-A0A7R8H723-F1
#
_entry.id   AF-A0A7R8H723-F1
#
_cell.length_a   1.000
_cell.length_b   1.000
_cell.length_c   1.000
_cell.angle_alpha   90.00
_cell.angle_beta   90.00
_cell.angle_gamma   90.00
#
_symmetry.space_group_name_H-M   'P 1'
#
loop_
_entity.id
_entity.type
_entity.pdbx_description
1 polymer ?
#
loop_
_entity_poly.entity_id
_entity_poly.type
_entity_poly.pdbx_seq_one_letter_code
_entity_poly.pdbx_strand_id
1 'polypeptide(L)'
;MLPWERQGCVNVIHFHVCNNLVTEWTKNEDFVGEKTSVKMDESEREVKGIRDGSGRIGERTERKKRQDERKKESEALGEEAPPKLLRILRWEETTTNDDENAEVQWDILNDEFKTYFDKSYVPKVIITSGDNPHTRTITFMKELSRMIPNAELFWRNRSAMKKMIEDGKERGYTDVVVIK
;
A
#
# COMPACT_ATOMS: atom_id res chain seq x y z
N MET A 1 27.31 34.15 -3.63
CA MET A 1 25.90 33.73 -3.77
C MET A 1 25.85 32.81 -4.98
N LEU A 2 25.76 31.50 -4.76
CA LEU A 2 26.05 30.50 -5.79
C LEU A 2 24.78 30.14 -6.58
N PRO A 3 24.85 29.90 -7.91
CA PRO A 3 23.65 29.84 -8.77
C PRO A 3 22.75 28.61 -8.62
N TRP A 4 23.06 27.65 -7.74
CA TRP A 4 22.31 26.38 -7.59
C TRP A 4 21.25 26.39 -6.48
N GLU A 5 21.14 27.47 -5.71
CA GLU A 5 20.32 27.56 -4.49
C GLU A 5 18.81 27.80 -4.75
N ARG A 6 18.33 27.56 -5.99
CA ARG A 6 16.94 27.82 -6.42
C ARG A 6 16.22 26.64 -7.05
N GLN A 7 16.70 25.42 -6.86
CA GLN A 7 15.92 24.26 -7.27
C GLN A 7 15.08 23.78 -6.09
N GLY A 8 13.93 24.45 -5.87
CA GLY A 8 12.91 23.91 -4.97
C GLY A 8 12.53 22.50 -5.44
N CYS A 9 12.77 21.52 -4.59
CA CYS A 9 12.31 20.16 -4.80
C CYS A 9 10.82 20.10 -4.42
N VAL A 10 10.00 19.50 -5.28
CA VAL A 10 8.59 19.25 -5.00
C VAL A 10 8.47 17.75 -4.75
N ASN A 11 8.03 17.37 -3.56
CA ASN A 11 7.86 15.96 -3.23
C ASN A 11 6.65 15.41 -3.97
N VAL A 12 6.84 14.29 -4.67
CA VAL A 12 5.76 13.62 -5.41
C VAL A 12 5.36 12.36 -4.67
N ILE A 13 4.16 12.36 -4.11
CA ILE A 13 3.58 11.20 -3.42
C ILE A 13 2.61 10.51 -4.38
N HIS A 14 2.93 9.27 -4.76
CA HIS A 14 2.06 8.46 -5.60
C HIS A 14 1.16 7.56 -4.73
N PHE A 15 -0.15 7.77 -4.82
CA PHE A 15 -1.16 6.86 -4.31
C PHE A 15 -1.70 6.01 -5.46
N HIS A 16 -1.69 4.70 -5.28
CA HIS A 16 -2.38 3.76 -6.15
C HIS A 16 -3.68 3.35 -5.49
N VAL A 17 -4.81 3.80 -6.03
CA VAL A 17 -6.13 3.34 -5.64
C VAL A 17 -6.38 2.03 -6.38
N CYS A 18 -5.91 0.94 -5.79
CA CYS A 18 -6.28 -0.41 -6.20
C CYS A 18 -7.79 -0.59 -6.00
N ASN A 19 -8.57 -0.30 -7.04
CA ASN A 19 -9.82 -1.02 -7.23
C ASN A 19 -9.43 -2.47 -7.49
N ASN A 20 -9.74 -3.33 -6.54
CA ASN A 20 -9.55 -4.76 -6.65
C ASN A 20 -10.38 -5.27 -7.85
N LEU A 21 -9.75 -5.40 -9.03
CA LEU A 21 -9.93 -6.49 -9.99
C LEU A 21 -9.02 -6.30 -11.21
N VAL A 22 -8.38 -7.43 -11.54
CA VAL A 22 -7.58 -7.74 -12.74
C VAL A 22 -6.09 -7.37 -12.64
N THR A 23 -5.33 -8.37 -12.17
CA THR A 23 -3.90 -8.52 -12.39
C THR A 23 -3.57 -8.50 -13.87
N GLU A 24 -2.87 -7.45 -14.31
CA GLU A 24 -2.26 -7.37 -15.63
C GLU A 24 -0.98 -8.23 -15.63
N TRP A 25 -1.01 -9.34 -16.36
CA TRP A 25 0.17 -10.17 -16.62
C TRP A 25 0.95 -9.55 -17.78
N THR A 26 2.16 -9.06 -17.51
CA THR A 26 3.15 -8.78 -18.56
C THR A 26 3.57 -10.11 -19.18
N LYS A 27 3.16 -10.36 -20.43
CA LYS A 27 3.69 -11.45 -21.24
C LYS A 27 5.17 -11.17 -21.52
N ASN A 28 6.05 -11.92 -20.88
CA ASN A 28 7.37 -12.21 -21.45
C ASN A 28 7.20 -13.44 -22.35
N GLU A 29 7.41 -13.24 -23.63
CA GLU A 29 7.54 -14.30 -24.63
C GLU A 29 8.91 -14.98 -24.45
N ASP A 30 9.00 -16.22 -24.95
CA ASP A 30 10.19 -17.10 -25.05
C ASP A 30 10.27 -18.28 -24.07
N PHE A 31 9.36 -19.25 -24.27
CA PHE A 31 9.70 -20.68 -24.20
C PHE A 31 8.67 -21.52 -24.98
N VAL A 32 8.99 -21.87 -26.23
CA VAL A 32 8.19 -22.81 -27.03
C VAL A 32 8.52 -24.24 -26.56
N GLY A 33 7.91 -24.61 -25.43
CA GLY A 33 7.64 -26.02 -25.11
C GLY A 33 6.26 -26.34 -25.65
N GLU A 34 6.19 -27.21 -26.65
CA GLU A 34 4.93 -27.68 -27.24
C GLU A 34 4.08 -28.36 -26.17
N LYS A 35 3.12 -27.61 -25.61
CA LYS A 35 2.12 -28.15 -24.70
C LYS A 35 1.13 -28.94 -25.54
N THR A 36 1.26 -30.27 -25.52
CA THR A 36 0.13 -31.13 -25.90
C THR A 36 -0.98 -30.93 -24.89
N SER A 37 -1.91 -30.01 -25.20
CA SER A 37 -3.14 -29.85 -24.43
C SER A 37 -4.03 -31.07 -24.69
N VAL A 38 -3.84 -32.14 -23.93
CA VAL A 38 -4.80 -33.24 -23.88
C VAL A 38 -6.09 -32.66 -23.31
N LYS A 39 -7.11 -32.51 -24.16
CA LYS A 39 -8.45 -32.08 -23.73
C LYS A 39 -9.02 -33.20 -22.87
N MET A 40 -9.17 -32.97 -21.57
CA MET A 40 -9.86 -33.93 -20.71
C MET A 40 -11.27 -34.19 -21.25
N ASP A 41 -11.69 -35.44 -21.21
CA ASP A 41 -13.05 -35.84 -21.58
C ASP A 41 -14.07 -35.25 -20.58
N GLU A 42 -15.32 -35.04 -20.96
CA GLU A 42 -16.36 -34.50 -20.06
C GLU A 42 -16.53 -35.39 -18.82
N SER A 43 -16.41 -36.70 -19.01
CA SER A 43 -16.42 -37.70 -17.93
C SER A 43 -15.27 -37.51 -16.92
N GLU A 44 -14.07 -37.16 -17.38
CA GLU A 44 -12.91 -36.92 -16.51
C GLU A 44 -13.02 -35.61 -15.72
N ARG A 45 -13.66 -34.58 -16.29
CA ARG A 45 -13.93 -33.32 -15.57
C ARG A 45 -14.91 -33.53 -14.42
N GLU A 46 -15.91 -34.38 -14.63
CA GLU A 46 -16.93 -34.69 -13.62
C GLU A 46 -16.33 -35.47 -12.44
N VAL A 47 -15.52 -36.49 -12.74
CA VAL A 47 -14.77 -37.27 -11.72
C VAL A 47 -13.80 -36.38 -10.94
N LYS A 48 -13.10 -35.46 -11.63
CA LYS A 48 -12.21 -34.49 -10.96
C LYS A 48 -12.97 -33.53 -10.06
N GLY A 49 -14.14 -33.04 -10.48
CA GLY A 49 -15.01 -32.16 -9.67
C GLY A 49 -15.50 -32.84 -8.39
N ILE A 50 -15.88 -34.11 -8.45
CA ILE A 50 -16.29 -34.91 -7.29
C ILE A 50 -15.11 -35.11 -6.32
N ARG A 51 -13.92 -35.39 -6.86
CA ARG A 51 -12.69 -35.60 -6.08
C ARG A 51 -12.21 -34.32 -5.40
N ASP A 52 -12.27 -33.18 -6.09
CA ASP A 52 -11.94 -31.87 -5.53
C ASP A 52 -12.99 -31.41 -4.51
N GLY A 53 -14.26 -31.71 -4.75
CA GLY A 53 -15.36 -31.44 -3.81
C GLY A 53 -15.23 -32.25 -2.51
N SER A 54 -14.97 -33.55 -2.62
CA SER A 54 -14.76 -34.43 -1.45
C SER A 54 -13.51 -34.07 -0.66
N GLY A 55 -12.41 -33.68 -1.31
CA GLY A 55 -11.21 -33.17 -0.64
C GLY A 55 -11.46 -31.91 0.18
N ARG A 56 -12.17 -30.93 -0.38
CA ARG A 56 -12.53 -29.68 0.33
C ARG A 56 -13.48 -29.94 1.51
N ILE A 57 -14.39 -30.90 1.38
CA ILE A 57 -15.31 -31.29 2.47
C ILE A 57 -14.51 -31.96 3.60
N GLY A 58 -13.60 -32.88 3.27
CA GLY A 58 -12.70 -33.53 4.23
C GLY A 58 -11.86 -32.53 5.01
N GLU A 59 -11.14 -31.66 4.32
CA GLU A 59 -10.28 -30.63 4.93
C GLU A 59 -11.08 -29.67 5.85
N ARG A 60 -12.30 -29.29 5.43
CA ARG A 60 -13.19 -28.44 6.23
C ARG A 60 -13.67 -29.15 7.49
N THR A 61 -13.97 -30.45 7.43
CA THR A 61 -14.37 -31.23 8.61
C THR A 61 -13.22 -31.44 9.59
N GLU A 62 -12.00 -31.67 9.09
CA GLU A 62 -10.82 -31.85 9.92
C GLU A 62 -10.41 -30.53 10.61
N ARG A 63 -10.48 -29.41 9.88
CA ARG A 63 -10.24 -28.07 10.45
C ARG A 63 -11.24 -27.72 11.56
N LYS A 64 -12.50 -28.12 11.41
CA LYS A 64 -13.54 -27.97 12.46
C LYS A 64 -13.24 -28.84 13.66
N LYS A 65 -12.92 -30.13 13.48
CA LYS A 65 -12.54 -31.04 14.58
C LYS A 65 -11.36 -30.48 15.39
N ARG A 66 -10.29 -30.04 14.73
CA ARG A 66 -9.13 -29.40 15.40
C ARG A 66 -9.51 -28.11 16.12
N GLN A 67 -10.53 -27.39 15.66
CA GLN A 67 -11.00 -26.17 16.32
C GLN A 67 -11.87 -26.50 17.54
N ASP A 68 -12.72 -27.51 17.44
CA ASP A 68 -13.58 -28.00 18.51
C ASP A 68 -12.76 -28.66 19.63
N GLU A 69 -11.70 -29.41 19.29
CA GLU A 69 -10.73 -29.97 20.25
C GLU A 69 -10.03 -28.86 21.03
N ARG A 70 -9.48 -27.84 20.35
CA ARG A 70 -8.89 -26.67 21.01
C ARG A 70 -9.89 -25.90 21.88
N LYS A 71 -11.16 -25.87 21.47
CA LYS A 71 -12.23 -25.21 22.22
C LYS A 71 -12.57 -26.00 23.49
N LYS A 72 -12.68 -27.34 23.38
CA LYS A 72 -12.89 -28.24 24.52
C LYS A 72 -11.72 -28.21 25.50
N GLU A 73 -10.48 -28.18 25.01
CA GLU A 73 -9.28 -28.03 25.84
C GLU A 73 -9.29 -26.68 26.57
N SER A 74 -9.66 -25.58 25.90
CA SER A 74 -9.78 -24.27 26.56
C SER A 74 -10.95 -24.18 27.56
N GLU A 75 -12.06 -24.88 27.29
CA GLU A 75 -13.21 -24.93 28.20
C GLU A 75 -12.92 -25.82 29.42
N ALA A 76 -12.11 -26.88 29.26
CA ALA A 76 -11.68 -27.77 30.34
C ALA A 76 -10.59 -27.14 31.23
N LEU A 77 -9.70 -26.32 30.67
CA LEU A 77 -8.69 -25.57 31.43
C LEU A 77 -9.23 -24.27 32.06
N GLY A 78 -10.43 -23.82 31.66
CA GLY A 78 -11.10 -22.65 32.23
C GLY A 78 -10.23 -21.39 32.20
N GLU A 79 -9.97 -20.80 33.37
CA GLU A 79 -9.20 -19.55 33.53
C GLU A 79 -7.68 -19.70 33.37
N GLU A 80 -7.16 -20.94 33.33
CA GLU A 80 -5.72 -21.21 33.20
C GLU A 80 -5.31 -21.44 31.73
N ALA A 81 -6.25 -21.32 30.79
CA ALA A 81 -6.01 -21.49 29.37
C ALA A 81 -5.08 -20.36 28.84
N PRO A 82 -3.92 -20.68 28.26
CA PRO A 82 -3.02 -19.66 27.73
C PRO A 82 -3.73 -18.86 26.63
N PRO A 83 -3.83 -17.52 26.77
CA PRO A 83 -4.55 -16.69 25.83
C PRO A 83 -3.94 -16.84 24.44
N LYS A 84 -4.81 -16.81 23.42
CA LYS A 84 -4.42 -16.95 22.01
C LYS A 84 -3.75 -15.67 21.52
N LEU A 85 -2.47 -15.53 21.85
CA LEU A 85 -1.70 -14.32 21.58
C LEU A 85 -1.14 -14.34 20.16
N LEU A 86 -1.92 -13.84 19.19
CA LEU A 86 -1.45 -13.60 17.82
C LEU A 86 -0.48 -12.39 17.70
N ARG A 87 -0.10 -11.76 18.82
CA ARG A 87 0.57 -10.45 18.82
C ARG A 87 1.85 -10.36 19.69
N ILE A 88 2.31 -11.43 20.36
CA ILE A 88 3.43 -11.35 21.34
C ILE A 88 4.69 -12.09 20.85
N LEU A 89 5.09 -11.87 19.60
CA LEU A 89 6.46 -12.21 19.16
C LEU A 89 7.07 -11.04 18.35
N ARG A 90 6.73 -9.80 18.71
CA ARG A 90 7.63 -8.69 18.38
C ARG A 90 8.77 -8.79 19.37
N TRP A 91 9.90 -9.32 18.93
CA TRP A 91 11.16 -9.20 19.65
C TRP A 91 11.35 -7.71 19.96
N GLU A 92 11.58 -7.37 21.22
CA GLU A 92 11.97 -6.00 21.58
C GLU A 92 13.37 -5.78 21.01
N GLU A 93 13.45 -5.24 19.79
CA GLU A 93 14.68 -4.60 19.37
C GLU A 93 14.86 -3.37 20.27
N THR A 94 15.92 -3.41 21.08
CA THR A 94 16.45 -2.27 21.83
C THR A 94 17.04 -1.27 20.84
N THR A 95 16.22 -0.64 20.01
CA THR A 95 16.53 0.69 19.48
C THR A 95 16.09 1.66 20.57
N THR A 96 16.98 1.97 21.49
CA THR A 96 16.76 3.05 22.46
C THR A 96 16.60 4.33 21.64
N ASN A 97 15.36 4.78 21.43
CA ASN A 97 15.06 6.10 20.89
C ASN A 97 15.36 7.10 21.99
N ASP A 98 16.65 7.31 22.24
CA ASP A 98 17.09 8.42 23.08
C ASP A 98 17.04 9.66 22.19
N ASP A 99 15.99 10.47 22.35
CA ASP A 99 15.82 11.76 21.67
C ASP A 99 17.01 12.72 21.92
N GLU A 100 17.83 12.40 22.94
CA GLU A 100 19.06 13.11 23.33
C GLU A 100 20.33 12.58 22.64
N ASN A 101 20.24 11.53 21.80
CA ASN A 101 21.41 11.03 21.09
C ASN A 101 21.92 12.11 20.12
N ALA A 102 23.12 12.63 20.42
CA ALA A 102 23.74 13.70 19.65
C ALA A 102 23.89 13.32 18.16
N GLU A 103 24.16 12.06 17.86
CA GLU A 103 24.29 11.56 16.48
C GLU A 103 22.99 11.75 15.68
N VAL A 104 21.84 11.42 16.28
CA VAL A 104 20.52 11.58 15.65
C VAL A 104 20.19 13.06 15.40
N GLN A 105 20.55 13.95 16.33
CA GLN A 105 20.35 15.39 16.16
C GLN A 105 21.25 15.96 15.06
N TRP A 106 22.49 15.48 14.96
CA TRP A 106 23.40 15.84 13.87
C TRP A 106 22.86 15.42 12.51
N ASP A 107 22.29 14.21 12.42
CA ASP A 107 21.65 13.74 11.18
C ASP A 107 20.46 14.62 10.81
N ILE A 108 19.53 14.87 11.74
CA ILE A 108 18.35 15.73 11.52
C ILE A 108 18.74 17.14 11.05
N LEU A 109 19.79 17.72 11.63
CA LEU A 109 20.21 19.09 11.34
C LEU A 109 20.91 19.26 10.00
N ASN A 110 21.50 18.20 9.44
CA ASN A 110 22.27 18.25 8.20
C ASN A 110 21.58 17.54 7.02
N ASP A 111 20.54 16.75 7.29
CA ASP A 111 19.74 16.05 6.29
C ASP A 111 18.89 17.02 5.42
N GLU A 112 18.54 16.58 4.21
CA GLU A 112 17.67 17.30 3.28
C GLU A 112 16.27 17.55 3.87
N PHE A 113 15.86 16.76 4.86
CA PHE A 113 14.59 16.90 5.57
C PHE A 113 14.62 17.85 6.77
N LYS A 114 15.74 18.53 7.07
CA LYS A 114 15.82 19.50 8.17
C LYS A 114 14.65 20.49 8.21
N THR A 115 14.31 21.06 7.06
CA THR A 115 13.22 22.04 6.93
C THR A 115 11.85 21.46 7.31
N TYR A 116 11.65 20.15 7.13
CA TYR A 116 10.46 19.45 7.58
C TYR A 116 10.43 19.32 9.11
N PHE A 117 11.54 18.95 9.74
CA PHE A 117 11.63 18.82 11.21
C PHE A 117 11.50 20.17 11.94
N ASP A 118 12.11 21.22 11.38
CA ASP A 118 12.03 22.59 11.91
C ASP A 118 10.63 23.23 11.72
N LYS A 119 9.73 22.59 10.94
CA LYS A 119 8.39 23.10 10.59
C LYS A 119 8.41 24.56 10.10
N SER A 120 9.47 24.93 9.39
CA SER A 120 9.76 26.31 9.01
C SER A 120 8.81 26.87 7.94
N TYR A 121 8.11 26.00 7.21
CA TYR A 121 7.15 26.37 6.18
C TYR A 121 5.79 25.72 6.40
N VAL A 122 4.73 26.41 5.96
CA VAL A 122 3.37 25.85 5.92
C VAL A 122 3.24 25.02 4.65
N PRO A 123 2.94 23.71 4.74
CA PRO A 123 2.83 22.88 3.56
C PRO A 123 1.65 23.33 2.69
N LYS A 124 1.89 23.40 1.39
CA LYS A 124 0.86 23.70 0.39
C LYS A 124 0.86 22.57 -0.63
N VAL A 125 -0.25 21.84 -0.68
CA VAL A 125 -0.31 20.55 -1.37
C VAL A 125 -1.20 20.65 -2.61
N ILE A 126 -0.73 20.14 -3.74
CA ILE A 126 -1.57 19.90 -4.93
C ILE A 126 -2.03 18.45 -4.93
N ILE A 127 -3.34 18.22 -5.02
CA ILE A 127 -3.90 16.90 -5.24
C ILE A 127 -4.32 16.77 -6.71
N THR A 128 -3.76 15.79 -7.41
CA THR A 128 -4.05 15.51 -8.81
C THR A 128 -4.29 14.03 -9.07
N SER A 129 -4.83 13.70 -10.24
CA SER A 129 -5.07 12.32 -10.68
C SER A 129 -4.43 12.04 -12.03
N GLY A 130 -4.48 10.77 -12.43
CA GLY A 130 -4.34 10.38 -13.83
C GLY A 130 -5.37 11.06 -14.75
N ASP A 131 -5.18 10.86 -16.07
CA ASP A 131 -6.13 11.34 -17.07
C ASP A 131 -7.43 10.52 -16.99
N ASN A 132 -8.56 11.21 -17.16
CA ASN A 132 -9.90 10.61 -17.11
C ASN A 132 -10.16 9.76 -15.84
N PRO A 133 -10.07 10.36 -14.64
CA PRO A 133 -10.27 9.65 -13.38
C PRO A 133 -11.70 9.14 -13.24
N HIS A 134 -11.84 7.95 -12.63
CA HIS A 134 -13.15 7.39 -12.33
C HIS A 134 -13.87 8.20 -11.24
N THR A 135 -15.20 8.17 -11.22
CA THR A 135 -16.03 8.89 -10.22
C THR A 135 -15.63 8.58 -8.76
N ARG A 136 -15.16 7.36 -8.50
CA ARG A 136 -14.62 6.94 -7.19
C ARG A 136 -13.37 7.73 -6.82
N THR A 137 -12.43 7.88 -7.75
CA THR A 137 -11.20 8.64 -7.58
C THR A 137 -11.51 10.11 -7.35
N ILE A 138 -12.45 10.68 -8.12
CA ILE A 138 -12.91 12.08 -7.95
C ILE A 138 -13.49 12.28 -6.55
N THR A 139 -14.26 11.32 -6.05
CA THR A 139 -14.84 11.38 -4.70
C THR A 139 -13.74 11.30 -3.64
N PHE A 140 -12.78 10.37 -3.80
CA PHE A 140 -11.63 10.23 -2.90
C PHE A 140 -10.77 11.50 -2.85
N MET A 141 -10.53 12.14 -4.00
CA MET A 141 -9.80 13.41 -4.07
C MET A 141 -10.49 14.52 -3.27
N LYS A 142 -11.82 14.61 -3.35
CA LYS A 142 -12.60 15.58 -2.57
C LYS A 142 -12.52 15.31 -1.07
N GLU A 143 -12.57 14.03 -0.65
CA GLU A 143 -12.40 13.68 0.76
C GLU A 143 -10.96 13.96 1.24
N LEU A 144 -9.95 13.67 0.41
CA LEU A 144 -8.55 13.94 0.73
C LEU A 144 -8.29 15.44 0.93
N SER A 145 -8.89 16.28 0.09
CA SER A 145 -8.81 17.75 0.22
C SER A 145 -9.46 18.28 1.51
N ARG A 146 -10.42 17.54 2.09
CA ARG A 146 -10.99 17.89 3.41
C ARG A 146 -10.12 17.44 4.58
N MET A 147 -9.33 16.39 4.41
CA MET A 147 -8.44 15.88 5.46
C MET A 147 -7.16 16.71 5.60
N ILE A 148 -6.58 17.14 4.47
CA ILE A 148 -5.30 17.87 4.46
C ILE A 148 -5.58 19.38 4.42
N PRO A 149 -5.12 20.16 5.41
CA PRO A 149 -5.24 21.61 5.36
C PRO A 149 -4.37 22.18 4.23
N ASN A 150 -4.80 23.27 3.60
CA ASN A 150 -4.09 23.93 2.50
C ASN A 150 -3.85 23.04 1.25
N ALA A 151 -4.67 22.01 1.07
CA ALA A 151 -4.66 21.18 -0.12
C ALA A 151 -5.60 21.73 -1.20
N GLU A 152 -5.08 21.89 -2.41
CA GLU A 152 -5.83 22.35 -3.58
C GLU A 152 -5.98 21.23 -4.62
N LEU A 153 -7.16 21.14 -5.21
CA LEU A 153 -7.49 20.16 -6.25
C LEU A 153 -7.08 20.69 -7.63
N PHE A 154 -6.26 19.93 -8.35
CA PHE A 154 -5.80 20.29 -9.69
C PHE A 154 -6.07 19.20 -10.73
N TRP A 155 -6.85 19.56 -11.75
CA TRP A 155 -7.16 18.68 -12.88
C TRP A 155 -6.07 18.73 -13.93
N ARG A 156 -5.45 17.57 -14.21
CA ARG A 156 -4.29 17.48 -15.10
C ARG A 156 -4.58 17.82 -16.57
N ASN A 157 -5.81 17.62 -17.06
CA ASN A 157 -6.23 17.89 -18.45
C ASN A 157 -5.18 17.47 -19.52
N ARG A 158 -4.65 16.23 -19.44
CA ARG A 158 -3.62 15.69 -20.36
C ARG A 158 -2.29 16.47 -20.38
N SER A 159 -2.02 17.30 -19.38
CA SER A 159 -0.69 17.90 -19.18
C SER A 159 0.32 16.88 -18.66
N ALA A 160 1.56 16.99 -19.10
CA ALA A 160 2.65 16.18 -18.59
C ALA A 160 2.98 16.58 -17.15
N MET A 161 3.34 15.62 -16.30
CA MET A 161 3.67 15.87 -14.89
C MET A 161 4.78 16.90 -14.71
N LYS A 162 5.75 16.96 -15.63
CA LYS A 162 6.84 17.94 -15.60
C LYS A 162 6.32 19.38 -15.61
N LYS A 163 5.37 19.70 -16.49
CA LYS A 163 4.76 21.05 -16.58
C LYS A 163 4.04 21.43 -15.30
N MET A 164 3.28 20.48 -14.74
CA MET A 164 2.59 20.69 -13.47
C MET A 164 3.56 20.93 -12.30
N ILE A 165 4.71 20.25 -12.29
CA ILE A 165 5.74 20.48 -11.27
C ILE A 165 6.37 21.86 -11.45
N GLU A 166 6.66 22.28 -12.69
CA GLU A 166 7.16 23.63 -13.00
C GLU A 166 6.16 24.70 -12.54
N ASP A 167 4.89 24.59 -12.93
CA ASP A 167 3.80 25.46 -12.48
C ASP A 167 3.63 25.43 -10.95
N GLY A 168 3.82 24.25 -10.35
CA GLY A 168 3.78 24.04 -8.90
C GLY A 168 4.89 24.81 -8.18
N LYS A 169 6.11 24.81 -8.72
CA LYS A 169 7.24 25.58 -8.18
C LYS A 169 6.99 27.08 -8.29
N GLU A 170 6.46 27.56 -9.42
CA GLU A 170 6.13 28.98 -9.61
C GLU A 170 5.07 29.47 -8.62
N ARG A 171 4.10 28.61 -8.29
CA ARG A 171 3.03 28.90 -7.33
C ARG A 171 3.38 28.61 -5.87
N GLY A 172 4.60 28.13 -5.60
CA GLY A 172 5.10 27.84 -4.26
C GLY A 172 4.45 26.64 -3.57
N TYR A 173 4.07 25.60 -4.31
CA TYR A 173 3.64 24.33 -3.70
C TYR A 173 4.84 23.50 -3.26
N THR A 174 4.69 22.81 -2.14
CA THR A 174 5.73 22.01 -1.50
C THR A 174 5.61 20.54 -1.92
N ASP A 175 4.37 20.07 -2.02
CA ASP A 175 4.07 18.66 -2.25
C ASP A 175 3.00 18.50 -3.32
N VAL A 176 3.14 17.41 -4.09
CA VAL A 176 2.19 16.99 -5.11
C VAL A 176 1.78 15.56 -4.80
N VAL A 177 0.48 15.36 -4.63
CA VAL A 177 -0.13 14.05 -4.42
C VAL A 177 -0.79 13.60 -5.72
N VAL A 178 -0.34 12.48 -6.27
CA VAL A 178 -0.88 11.90 -7.50
C VAL A 178 -1.65 10.64 -7.17
N ILE A 179 -2.93 10.63 -7.51
CA ILE A 179 -3.82 9.49 -7.30
C ILE A 179 -4.06 8.79 -8.65
N LYS A 180 -3.61 7.53 -8.77
CA LYS A 180 -3.91 6.66 -9.91
C LYS A 180 -4.92 5.60 -9.53
#